data_AF-A0A3D4UJZ2-F1
#
_entry.id   AF-A0A3D4UJZ2-F1
#
_cell.length_a   1.000
_cell.length_b   1.000
_cell.length_c   1.000
_cell.angle_alpha   90.00
_cell.angle_beta   90.00
_cell.angle_gamma   90.00
#
_symmetry.space_group_name_H-M   'P 1'
#
loop_
_entity.id
_entity.type
_entity.pdbx_description
1 polymer ?
#
loop_
_entity_poly.entity_id
_entity_poly.type
_entity_poly.pdbx_seq_one_letter_code
_entity_poly.pdbx_strand_id
1 'polypeptide(L)'
;MKTVLFASIVTCACCAPVSLAQAQHDNHAHHAEPDKGTPVNAMCPIGQEPIVEGVPTIEYKGDTVGFCCPGCSDEFMAWDESKRDAFIISAKDGGGMDIEHHQPAVTASAVKSQPYTLGTCPVSGEELGSMGDPIIKVIDGREVRFCCNMCVPKFEKDSARYFKQIDEQMIADQMPYYPQTTCVVSGEPLVDDGEDIAINMIYANRLVRLCCNMCKTEFKKDPGAYIAKLDKAAADAQRVDYPLDKCMIGGKLGSMGEPSEIVLAGRLVRFCCPMCEPKVIADPAKYLGQLDEAWKNAAP
;
A
#
# COMPACT_ATOMS: atom_id res chain seq x y z
N MET A 1 34.23 -16.87 60.67
CA MET A 1 35.15 -15.93 61.37
C MET A 1 34.70 -14.53 60.98
N LYS A 2 34.03 -13.79 61.87
CA LYS A 2 34.62 -12.74 62.74
C LYS A 2 35.26 -11.63 61.89
N THR A 3 34.99 -10.31 61.98
CA THR A 3 34.51 -9.43 63.05
C THR A 3 34.72 -7.99 62.48
N VAL A 4 33.67 -7.17 62.34
CA VAL A 4 33.35 -5.96 63.16
C VAL A 4 33.76 -4.60 62.57
N LEU A 5 32.75 -3.71 62.60
CA LEU A 5 32.74 -2.24 62.53
C LEU A 5 33.90 -1.55 63.26
N PHE A 6 34.30 -0.36 62.80
CA PHE A 6 34.49 0.78 63.69
C PHE A 6 34.07 2.10 63.02
N ALA A 7 33.17 2.81 63.70
CA ALA A 7 32.81 4.19 63.47
C ALA A 7 33.79 5.13 64.19
N SER A 8 33.99 6.34 63.70
CA SER A 8 34.38 7.50 64.52
C SER A 8 33.92 8.80 63.89
N ILE A 9 33.16 9.53 64.69
CA ILE A 9 32.58 10.87 64.50
C ILE A 9 33.60 11.89 65.01
N VAL A 10 33.84 12.98 64.27
CA VAL A 10 34.33 14.25 64.84
C VAL A 10 33.53 15.41 64.25
N THR A 11 33.05 16.24 65.18
CA THR A 11 32.08 17.33 65.08
C THR A 11 32.77 18.70 64.86
N CYS A 12 31.96 19.74 64.59
CA CYS A 12 32.17 21.18 64.82
C CYS A 12 32.46 21.99 63.52
N ALA A 13 31.49 22.64 62.85
CA ALA A 13 30.66 23.82 63.18
C ALA A 13 31.34 25.19 62.91
N CYS A 14 30.53 26.14 62.38
CA CYS A 14 30.80 27.56 61.99
C CYS A 14 31.21 27.73 60.50
N CYS A 15 30.55 28.48 59.60
CA CYS A 15 29.64 29.64 59.65
C CYS A 15 28.68 29.67 58.43
N ALA A 16 27.54 30.37 58.56
CA ALA A 16 26.43 30.52 57.61
C ALA A 16 26.67 31.59 56.50
N PRO A 17 25.65 32.01 55.70
CA PRO A 17 25.28 31.42 54.41
C PRO A 17 25.40 32.41 53.23
N VAL A 18 25.59 31.92 52.01
CA VAL A 18 25.29 32.68 50.80
C VAL A 18 24.35 31.83 49.94
N SER A 19 23.17 32.39 49.71
CA SER A 19 22.07 31.82 48.95
C SER A 19 22.49 31.33 47.56
N LEU A 20 22.23 30.06 47.27
CA LEU A 20 21.96 29.57 45.93
C LEU A 20 20.67 28.76 46.00
N ALA A 21 19.63 29.32 45.39
CA ALA A 21 18.31 28.75 45.32
C ALA A 21 18.35 27.36 44.66
N GLN A 22 17.64 26.42 45.28
CA GLN A 22 17.23 25.17 44.66
C GLN A 22 16.05 25.45 43.72
N ALA A 23 16.15 24.97 42.49
CA ALA A 23 15.00 24.58 41.68
C ALA A 23 15.33 23.14 41.25
N GLN A 24 14.84 22.12 41.96
CA GLN A 24 13.57 21.44 41.66
C GLN A 24 13.43 21.17 40.15
N HIS A 25 13.68 19.91 39.80
CA HIS A 25 13.26 19.32 38.54
C HIS A 25 11.73 19.29 38.53
N ASP A 26 11.14 20.29 37.89
CA ASP A 26 9.77 20.24 37.42
C ASP A 26 9.77 19.84 35.94
N ASN A 27 9.08 18.76 35.65
CA ASN A 27 8.64 18.40 34.31
C ASN A 27 7.74 19.53 33.78
N HIS A 28 8.26 20.32 32.85
CA HIS A 28 7.43 21.05 31.91
C HIS A 28 7.98 20.86 30.50
N ALA A 29 7.21 20.10 29.71
CA ALA A 29 7.27 20.18 28.27
C ALA A 29 6.98 21.63 27.86
N HIS A 30 8.01 22.35 27.44
CA HIS A 30 7.84 23.62 26.76
C HIS A 30 7.42 23.33 25.31
N HIS A 31 6.11 23.44 25.06
CA HIS A 31 5.62 23.80 23.74
C HIS A 31 6.12 25.22 23.46
N ALA A 32 7.16 25.35 22.63
CA ALA A 32 7.54 26.62 22.06
C ALA A 32 6.46 27.06 21.07
N GLU A 33 5.89 28.24 21.26
CA GLU A 33 5.05 28.88 20.25
C GLU A 33 5.93 29.28 19.04
N PRO A 34 5.51 29.05 17.79
CA PRO A 34 6.29 29.42 16.62
C PRO A 34 6.31 30.95 16.45
N ASP A 35 7.52 31.50 16.29
CA ASP A 35 7.78 32.93 16.07
C ASP A 35 7.23 33.41 14.71
N LYS A 36 6.58 34.57 14.71
CA LYS A 36 5.91 35.14 13.52
C LYS A 36 6.94 35.60 12.50
N GLY A 37 7.06 34.87 11.39
CA GLY A 37 7.94 35.19 10.27
C GLY A 37 8.94 34.09 9.93
N THR A 38 9.03 33.03 10.74
CA THR A 38 9.80 31.83 10.39
C THR A 38 8.93 30.93 9.51
N PRO A 39 9.43 30.49 8.33
CA PRO A 39 8.69 29.55 7.50
C PRO A 39 8.35 28.26 8.24
N VAL A 40 7.13 27.76 8.07
CA VAL A 40 6.69 26.50 8.68
C VAL A 40 7.36 25.27 8.05
N ASN A 41 7.97 25.42 6.88
CA ASN A 41 8.55 24.33 6.10
C ASN A 41 10.07 24.47 5.98
N ALA A 42 10.81 23.35 6.06
CA ALA A 42 12.25 23.32 5.79
C ALA A 42 12.60 23.01 4.32
N MET A 43 11.65 22.48 3.55
CA MET A 43 11.79 22.11 2.14
C MET A 43 10.76 22.85 1.30
N CYS A 44 11.14 23.29 0.10
CA CYS A 44 10.27 24.02 -0.81
C CYS A 44 9.11 23.13 -1.31
N PRO A 45 7.84 23.57 -1.23
CA PRO A 45 6.69 22.79 -1.70
C PRO A 45 6.71 22.48 -3.20
N ILE A 46 7.35 23.35 -3.99
CA ILE A 46 7.39 23.25 -5.46
C ILE A 46 8.65 22.54 -5.92
N GLY A 47 9.81 23.09 -5.56
CA GLY A 47 11.12 22.62 -6.03
C GLY A 47 11.71 21.47 -5.22
N GLN A 48 11.11 21.10 -4.07
CA GLN A 48 11.58 20.03 -3.17
C GLN A 48 13.03 20.18 -2.66
N GLU A 49 13.63 21.35 -2.82
CA GLU A 49 14.95 21.68 -2.29
C GLU A 49 14.86 22.32 -0.89
N PRO A 50 15.90 22.22 -0.05
CA PRO A 50 15.95 22.91 1.23
C PRO A 50 15.78 24.43 1.05
N ILE A 51 14.96 25.03 1.91
CA ILE A 51 14.92 26.49 1.98
C ILE A 51 16.09 26.99 2.83
N VAL A 52 16.76 28.04 2.35
CA VAL A 52 17.86 28.70 3.06
C VAL A 52 17.42 30.09 3.52
N GLU A 53 18.17 30.73 4.41
CA GLU A 53 17.83 32.10 4.85
C GLU A 53 17.83 33.08 3.67
N GLY A 54 16.85 33.99 3.65
CA GLY A 54 16.70 35.02 2.60
C GLY A 54 15.92 34.58 1.36
N VAL A 55 15.25 33.43 1.40
CA VAL A 55 14.36 32.96 0.34
C VAL A 55 13.04 33.76 0.24
N PRO A 56 12.36 33.76 -0.92
CA PRO A 56 10.99 34.26 -1.03
C PRO A 56 10.04 33.52 -0.08
N THR A 57 9.16 34.27 0.58
CA THR A 57 8.11 33.72 1.45
C THR A 57 6.73 34.32 1.11
N ILE A 58 5.67 33.60 1.46
CA ILE A 58 4.31 34.15 1.46
C ILE A 58 3.59 33.83 2.77
N GLU A 59 2.57 34.63 3.08
CA GLU A 59 1.62 34.35 4.15
C GLU A 59 0.39 33.63 3.59
N TYR A 60 0.09 32.44 4.11
CA TYR A 60 -1.10 31.68 3.75
C TYR A 60 -1.82 31.20 5.00
N LYS A 61 -3.07 31.66 5.20
CA LYS A 61 -3.93 31.35 6.37
C LYS A 61 -3.26 31.56 7.74
N GLY A 62 -2.35 32.52 7.83
CA GLY A 62 -1.64 32.89 9.06
C GLY A 62 -0.30 32.18 9.26
N ASP A 63 0.14 31.42 8.26
CA ASP A 63 1.42 30.70 8.27
C ASP A 63 2.35 31.21 7.17
N THR A 64 3.61 31.39 7.53
CA THR A 64 4.67 31.76 6.59
C THR A 64 5.17 30.51 5.85
N VAL A 65 5.15 30.53 4.51
CA VAL A 65 5.69 29.45 3.65
C VAL A 65 6.90 29.95 2.89
N GLY A 66 8.01 29.20 2.92
CA GLY A 66 9.25 29.53 2.20
C GLY A 66 9.45 28.73 0.91
N PHE A 67 10.13 29.32 -0.07
CA PHE A 67 10.33 28.73 -1.41
C PHE A 67 11.78 28.80 -1.89
N CYS A 68 12.29 27.77 -2.57
CA CYS A 68 13.70 27.74 -3.00
C CYS A 68 14.04 28.70 -4.15
N CYS A 69 13.08 29.17 -4.95
CA CYS A 69 13.33 30.10 -6.06
C CYS A 69 12.15 31.04 -6.38
N PRO A 70 12.43 32.21 -7.00
CA PRO A 70 11.38 33.12 -7.49
C PRO A 70 10.46 32.41 -8.50
N GLY A 71 9.14 32.53 -8.30
CA GLY A 71 8.10 31.87 -9.11
C GLY A 71 7.44 30.67 -8.43
N CYS A 72 8.12 30.00 -7.49
CA CYS A 72 7.52 28.92 -6.71
C CYS A 72 6.34 29.38 -5.83
N SER A 73 6.33 30.64 -5.39
CA SER A 73 5.19 31.22 -4.66
C SER A 73 3.93 31.26 -5.53
N ASP A 74 4.07 31.57 -6.82
CA ASP A 74 2.95 31.67 -7.75
C ASP A 74 2.41 30.28 -8.09
N GLU A 75 3.30 29.30 -8.28
CA GLU A 75 2.90 27.90 -8.47
C GLU A 75 2.20 27.31 -7.24
N PHE A 76 2.64 27.67 -6.04
CA PHE A 76 1.97 27.28 -4.80
C PHE A 76 0.58 27.90 -4.68
N MET A 77 0.42 29.17 -5.09
CA MET A 77 -0.89 29.82 -5.15
C MET A 77 -1.76 29.30 -6.31
N ALA A 78 -1.18 28.66 -7.33
CA ALA A 78 -1.90 27.99 -8.40
C ALA A 78 -2.41 26.59 -8.03
N TRP A 79 -1.91 25.98 -6.94
CA TRP A 79 -2.52 24.76 -6.39
C TRP A 79 -3.99 25.00 -6.01
N ASP A 80 -4.77 23.94 -5.90
CA ASP A 80 -6.07 24.07 -5.26
C ASP A 80 -5.89 24.34 -3.74
N GLU A 81 -6.91 24.92 -3.11
CA GLU A 81 -6.87 25.28 -1.69
C GLU A 81 -6.60 24.06 -0.78
N SER A 82 -7.14 22.89 -1.15
CA SER A 82 -6.98 21.67 -0.36
C SER A 82 -5.53 21.19 -0.33
N LYS A 83 -4.82 21.32 -1.46
CA LYS A 83 -3.40 20.97 -1.56
C LYS A 83 -2.51 21.93 -0.78
N ARG A 84 -2.83 23.24 -0.77
CA ARG A 84 -2.12 24.20 0.10
C ARG A 84 -2.37 23.94 1.57
N ASP A 85 -3.62 23.69 1.95
CA ASP A 85 -3.98 23.39 3.34
C ASP A 85 -3.28 22.13 3.84
N ALA A 86 -3.27 21.06 3.05
CA ALA A 86 -2.56 19.83 3.36
C ALA A 86 -1.05 20.06 3.57
N PHE A 87 -0.44 20.90 2.73
CA PHE A 87 0.97 21.25 2.88
C PHE A 87 1.24 22.00 4.19
N ILE A 88 0.42 22.99 4.55
CA ILE A 88 0.59 23.73 5.82
C ILE A 88 0.52 22.79 7.02
N ILE A 89 -0.45 21.87 7.03
CA ILE A 89 -0.61 20.89 8.10
C ILE A 89 0.67 20.03 8.22
N SER A 90 1.12 19.47 7.09
CA SER A 90 2.33 18.63 7.05
C SER A 90 3.60 19.38 7.47
N ALA A 91 3.75 20.63 7.03
CA ALA A 91 4.93 21.43 7.32
C ALA A 91 5.07 21.73 8.83
N LYS A 92 3.96 22.06 9.49
CA LYS A 92 3.91 22.32 10.94
C LYS A 92 4.25 21.09 11.78
N ASP A 93 3.97 19.89 11.28
CA ASP A 93 4.24 18.64 11.99
C ASP A 93 5.71 18.17 11.84
N GLY A 94 6.58 18.97 11.22
CA GLY A 94 8.01 18.68 11.07
C GLY A 94 8.36 17.68 9.96
N GLY A 95 7.38 17.33 9.12
CA GLY A 95 7.55 16.47 7.95
C GLY A 95 8.02 17.25 6.73
N GLY A 96 9.32 17.22 6.45
CA GLY A 96 9.84 17.56 5.12
C GLY A 96 9.33 16.54 4.10
N MET A 97 8.64 17.06 3.08
CA MET A 97 7.97 16.31 2.01
C MET A 97 8.76 15.11 1.44
N ASP A 98 8.38 13.91 1.83
CA ASP A 98 8.32 12.73 0.97
C ASP A 98 6.91 12.65 0.36
N ILE A 99 6.66 13.43 -0.70
CA ILE A 99 5.43 13.27 -1.50
C ILE A 99 5.59 12.03 -2.38
N GLU A 100 5.28 10.88 -1.80
CA GLU A 100 4.34 9.94 -2.39
C GLU A 100 3.26 9.59 -1.35
N HIS A 101 2.10 10.23 -1.53
CA HIS A 101 0.78 9.77 -1.11
C HIS A 101 0.47 9.57 0.39
N HIS A 102 0.03 10.64 1.07
CA HIS A 102 -1.04 10.51 2.06
C HIS A 102 -1.94 11.74 2.14
N GLN A 103 -3.21 11.56 1.75
CA GLN A 103 -4.31 12.51 1.96
C GLN A 103 -4.97 12.22 3.33
N PRO A 104 -5.55 13.22 4.01
CA PRO A 104 -6.43 12.99 5.15
C PRO A 104 -7.80 12.49 4.67
N ALA A 105 -8.40 11.62 5.47
CA ALA A 105 -9.60 10.84 5.16
C ALA A 105 -10.83 11.69 4.78
N VAL A 106 -11.29 11.57 3.54
CA VAL A 106 -12.56 10.91 3.16
C VAL A 106 -12.62 10.75 1.63
N THR A 107 -12.03 9.67 1.12
CA THR A 107 -12.56 8.84 0.01
C THR A 107 -11.69 7.59 -0.02
N ALA A 108 -12.30 6.42 -0.19
CA ALA A 108 -11.60 5.14 -0.28
C ALA A 108 -10.46 5.27 -1.30
N SER A 109 -9.21 5.09 -0.86
CA SER A 109 -8.05 5.00 -1.74
C SER A 109 -8.34 3.94 -2.79
N ALA A 110 -8.51 4.35 -4.05
CA ALA A 110 -8.87 3.45 -5.13
C ALA A 110 -7.67 2.53 -5.39
N VAL A 111 -7.74 1.30 -4.89
CA VAL A 111 -6.76 0.26 -5.20
C VAL A 111 -6.71 0.10 -6.71
N LYS A 112 -5.51 0.20 -7.29
CA LYS A 112 -5.29 -0.07 -8.71
C LYS A 112 -5.73 -1.51 -8.99
N SER A 113 -6.63 -1.67 -9.97
CA SER A 113 -7.07 -3.00 -10.41
C SER A 113 -5.89 -3.88 -10.77
N GLN A 114 -5.89 -5.13 -10.28
CA GLN A 114 -5.09 -6.19 -10.89
C GLN A 114 -5.57 -6.42 -12.33
N PRO A 115 -4.68 -6.89 -13.23
CA PRO A 115 -5.07 -7.17 -14.60
C PRO A 115 -6.14 -8.28 -14.66
N TYR A 116 -6.91 -8.30 -15.75
CA TYR A 116 -7.87 -9.38 -15.98
C TYR A 116 -7.13 -10.69 -16.29
N THR A 117 -7.24 -11.68 -15.41
CA THR A 117 -6.45 -12.92 -15.47
C THR A 117 -7.14 -14.10 -16.16
N LEU A 118 -8.44 -14.00 -16.47
CA LEU A 118 -9.14 -15.06 -17.19
C LEU A 118 -8.70 -15.10 -18.65
N GLY A 119 -8.58 -16.29 -19.23
CA GLY A 119 -8.14 -16.50 -20.61
C GLY A 119 -9.21 -16.22 -21.68
N THR A 120 -10.44 -15.93 -21.28
CA THR A 120 -11.59 -15.81 -22.20
C THR A 120 -12.27 -14.45 -22.10
N CYS A 121 -12.82 -14.00 -23.22
CA CYS A 121 -13.66 -12.82 -23.31
C CYS A 121 -14.94 -13.04 -22.50
N PRO A 122 -15.30 -12.14 -21.55
CA PRO A 122 -16.46 -12.33 -20.69
C PRO A 122 -17.79 -12.25 -21.44
N VAL A 123 -17.80 -11.69 -22.65
CA VAL A 123 -19.01 -11.51 -23.45
C VAL A 123 -19.23 -12.67 -24.43
N SER A 124 -18.19 -13.03 -25.20
CA SER A 124 -18.30 -14.07 -26.23
C SER A 124 -17.91 -15.47 -25.74
N GLY A 125 -17.11 -15.57 -24.68
CA GLY A 125 -16.50 -16.82 -24.23
C GLY A 125 -15.30 -17.28 -25.07
N GLU A 126 -14.96 -16.57 -26.14
CA GLU A 126 -13.80 -16.88 -26.98
C GLU A 126 -12.48 -16.59 -26.27
N GLU A 127 -11.42 -17.30 -26.64
CA GLU A 127 -10.07 -17.07 -26.11
C GLU A 127 -9.57 -15.65 -26.43
N LEU A 128 -9.01 -14.97 -25.44
CA LEU A 128 -8.35 -13.70 -25.63
C LEU A 128 -7.09 -13.90 -26.50
N GLY A 129 -6.90 -13.04 -27.51
CA GLY A 129 -5.83 -13.17 -28.50
C GLY A 129 -6.27 -13.83 -29.82
N SER A 130 -7.39 -14.58 -29.83
CA SER A 130 -7.90 -15.24 -31.05
C SER A 130 -8.37 -14.26 -32.15
N MET A 131 -8.71 -13.03 -31.74
CA MET A 131 -9.18 -11.93 -32.61
C MET A 131 -8.19 -10.77 -32.68
N GLY A 132 -6.91 -11.02 -32.37
CA GLY A 132 -5.87 -10.00 -32.19
C GLY A 132 -5.71 -9.56 -30.74
N ASP A 133 -4.99 -8.45 -30.54
CA ASP A 133 -4.69 -7.95 -29.20
C ASP A 133 -5.98 -7.63 -28.41
N PRO A 134 -6.12 -8.12 -27.17
CA PRO A 134 -7.30 -7.87 -26.37
C PRO A 134 -7.53 -6.37 -26.12
N ILE A 135 -8.78 -5.96 -26.21
CA ILE A 135 -9.18 -4.60 -25.84
C ILE A 135 -9.34 -4.54 -24.33
N ILE A 136 -8.55 -3.67 -23.71
CA ILE A 136 -8.52 -3.48 -22.26
C ILE A 136 -9.38 -2.27 -21.91
N LYS A 137 -10.29 -2.44 -20.94
CA LYS A 137 -11.08 -1.34 -20.36
C LYS A 137 -11.05 -1.43 -18.84
N VAL A 138 -11.17 -0.29 -18.18
CA VAL A 138 -11.48 -0.24 -16.74
C VAL A 138 -12.96 0.11 -16.62
N ILE A 139 -13.74 -0.81 -16.05
CA ILE A 139 -15.18 -0.66 -15.84
C ILE A 139 -15.44 -0.96 -14.36
N ASP A 140 -16.13 -0.06 -13.66
CA ASP A 140 -16.42 -0.18 -12.22
C ASP A 140 -15.18 -0.46 -11.35
N GLY A 141 -14.05 0.20 -11.69
CA GLY A 141 -12.79 0.05 -10.96
C GLY A 141 -12.04 -1.26 -11.22
N ARG A 142 -12.45 -2.03 -12.22
CA ARG A 142 -11.82 -3.31 -12.58
C ARG A 142 -11.38 -3.32 -14.04
N GLU A 143 -10.18 -3.83 -14.29
CA GLU A 143 -9.74 -4.15 -15.63
C GLU A 143 -10.58 -5.31 -16.19
N VAL A 144 -11.09 -5.16 -17.40
CA VAL A 144 -11.80 -6.18 -18.15
C VAL A 144 -11.19 -6.22 -19.56
N ARG A 145 -10.98 -7.44 -20.08
CA ARG A 145 -10.39 -7.66 -21.41
C ARG A 145 -11.40 -8.30 -22.35
N PHE A 146 -11.43 -7.82 -23.57
CA PHE A 146 -12.37 -8.23 -24.60
C PHE A 146 -11.63 -8.71 -25.84
N CYS A 147 -12.16 -9.73 -26.53
CA CYS A 147 -11.57 -10.19 -27.79
C CYS A 147 -11.77 -9.18 -28.93
N CYS A 148 -12.81 -8.33 -28.89
CA CYS A 148 -13.10 -7.37 -29.96
C CYS A 148 -13.93 -6.16 -29.48
N ASN A 149 -13.93 -5.09 -30.28
CA ASN A 149 -14.60 -3.81 -29.94
C ASN A 149 -16.11 -3.95 -29.79
N MET A 150 -16.72 -4.94 -30.45
CA MET A 150 -18.16 -5.19 -30.36
C MET A 150 -18.60 -5.82 -29.02
N CYS A 151 -17.65 -6.38 -28.25
CA CYS A 151 -17.94 -6.93 -26.93
C CYS A 151 -18.07 -5.84 -25.86
N VAL A 152 -17.34 -4.74 -25.97
CA VAL A 152 -17.39 -3.62 -25.01
C VAL A 152 -18.80 -3.06 -24.81
N PRO A 153 -19.55 -2.61 -25.85
CA PRO A 153 -20.88 -2.06 -25.65
C PRO A 153 -21.90 -3.12 -25.20
N LYS A 154 -21.69 -4.39 -25.55
CA LYS A 154 -22.52 -5.49 -25.03
C LYS A 154 -22.31 -5.70 -23.53
N PHE A 155 -21.07 -5.60 -23.07
CA PHE A 155 -20.73 -5.66 -21.66
C PHE A 155 -21.35 -4.50 -20.89
N GLU A 156 -21.14 -3.26 -21.34
CA GLU A 156 -21.63 -2.06 -20.67
C GLU A 156 -23.16 -2.03 -20.56
N LYS A 157 -23.88 -2.62 -21.53
CA LYS A 157 -25.34 -2.72 -21.51
C LYS A 157 -25.88 -3.66 -20.40
N ASP A 158 -25.09 -4.64 -19.96
CA ASP A 158 -25.50 -5.65 -18.97
C ASP A 158 -24.33 -6.01 -18.04
N SER A 159 -23.64 -4.99 -17.53
CA SER A 159 -22.38 -5.16 -16.80
C SER A 159 -22.55 -6.01 -15.55
N ALA A 160 -23.67 -5.85 -14.83
CA ALA A 160 -23.97 -6.62 -13.63
C ALA A 160 -24.00 -8.14 -13.90
N ARG A 161 -24.59 -8.58 -15.02
CA ARG A 161 -24.61 -9.99 -15.40
C ARG A 161 -23.21 -10.51 -15.70
N TYR A 162 -22.43 -9.78 -16.50
CA TYR A 162 -21.09 -10.23 -16.88
C TYR A 162 -20.11 -10.18 -15.71
N PHE A 163 -20.20 -9.19 -14.83
CA PHE A 163 -19.41 -9.17 -13.59
C PHE A 163 -19.74 -10.36 -12.70
N LYS A 164 -21.01 -10.75 -12.57
CA LYS A 164 -21.36 -11.97 -11.84
C LYS A 164 -20.66 -13.20 -12.43
N GLN A 165 -20.66 -13.36 -13.75
CA GLN A 165 -20.00 -14.48 -14.43
C GLN A 165 -18.46 -14.44 -14.28
N ILE A 166 -17.87 -13.25 -14.36
CA ILE A 166 -16.44 -13.06 -14.13
C ILE A 166 -16.09 -13.40 -12.69
N ASP A 167 -16.90 -12.97 -11.72
CA ASP A 167 -16.64 -13.20 -10.30
C ASP A 167 -16.70 -14.67 -9.95
N GLU A 168 -17.68 -15.40 -10.45
CA GLU A 168 -17.78 -16.87 -10.30
C GLU A 168 -16.50 -17.56 -10.83
N GLN A 169 -16.01 -17.16 -12.00
CA GLN A 169 -14.79 -17.71 -12.60
C GLN A 169 -13.52 -17.31 -11.83
N MET A 170 -13.38 -16.05 -11.44
CA MET A 170 -12.23 -15.58 -10.67
C MET A 170 -12.20 -16.16 -9.26
N ILE A 171 -13.34 -16.38 -8.61
CA ILE A 171 -13.41 -17.06 -7.31
C ILE A 171 -12.88 -18.49 -7.48
N ALA A 172 -13.38 -19.24 -8.46
CA ALA A 172 -12.93 -20.61 -8.71
C ALA A 172 -11.43 -20.68 -9.05
N ASP A 173 -10.93 -19.76 -9.87
CA ASP A 173 -9.52 -19.68 -10.26
C ASP A 173 -8.60 -19.34 -9.09
N GLN A 174 -9.00 -18.41 -8.23
CA GLN A 174 -8.13 -17.88 -7.16
C GLN A 174 -8.23 -18.67 -5.85
N MET A 175 -9.32 -19.42 -5.61
CA MET A 175 -9.55 -20.15 -4.37
C MET A 175 -8.40 -21.10 -3.97
N PRO A 176 -7.82 -21.90 -4.88
CA PRO A 176 -6.73 -22.83 -4.52
C PRO A 176 -5.48 -22.14 -3.97
N TYR A 177 -5.30 -20.85 -4.28
CA TYR A 177 -4.13 -20.06 -3.91
C TYR A 177 -4.42 -19.07 -2.77
N TYR A 178 -5.58 -19.19 -2.12
CA TYR A 178 -5.95 -18.31 -1.02
C TYR A 178 -5.14 -18.65 0.25
N PRO A 179 -4.41 -17.70 0.86
CA PRO A 179 -3.31 -18.03 1.78
C PRO A 179 -3.71 -18.35 3.22
N GLN A 180 -4.99 -18.20 3.58
CA GLN A 180 -5.41 -18.28 4.97
C GLN A 180 -6.85 -18.77 5.10
N THR A 181 -7.16 -19.40 6.24
CA THR A 181 -8.50 -19.86 6.62
C THR A 181 -9.22 -18.89 7.55
N THR A 182 -8.68 -17.68 7.72
CA THR A 182 -9.23 -16.61 8.55
C THR A 182 -9.56 -15.37 7.75
N CYS A 183 -10.55 -14.61 8.20
CA CYS A 183 -11.00 -13.35 7.61
C CYS A 183 -9.84 -12.35 7.59
N VAL A 184 -9.57 -11.72 6.43
CA VAL A 184 -8.47 -10.74 6.32
C VAL A 184 -8.66 -9.53 7.25
N VAL A 185 -9.92 -9.16 7.47
CA VAL A 185 -10.34 -8.02 8.28
C VAL A 185 -10.30 -8.36 9.78
N SER A 186 -11.13 -9.31 10.22
CA SER A 186 -11.32 -9.60 11.64
C SER A 186 -10.35 -10.65 12.21
N GLY A 187 -9.77 -11.50 11.36
CA GLY A 187 -8.99 -12.67 11.80
C GLY A 187 -9.84 -13.85 12.28
N GLU A 188 -11.17 -13.74 12.27
CA GLU A 188 -12.07 -14.84 12.63
C GLU A 188 -12.03 -15.99 11.61
N PRO A 189 -12.34 -17.23 12.01
CA PRO A 189 -12.39 -18.37 11.09
C PRO A 189 -13.33 -18.15 9.90
N LEU A 190 -12.91 -18.61 8.72
CA LEU A 190 -13.72 -18.70 7.50
C LEU A 190 -14.26 -20.12 7.26
N VAL A 191 -13.86 -21.06 8.12
CA VAL A 191 -14.29 -22.44 8.09
C VAL A 191 -14.82 -22.77 9.48
N ASP A 192 -16.02 -23.35 9.53
CA ASP A 192 -16.68 -23.77 10.76
C ASP A 192 -17.12 -25.22 10.58
N ASP A 193 -16.71 -26.11 11.49
CA ASP A 193 -16.94 -27.57 11.40
C ASP A 193 -16.61 -28.21 10.03
N GLY A 194 -15.62 -27.66 9.31
CA GLY A 194 -15.20 -28.13 7.99
C GLY A 194 -16.03 -27.58 6.83
N GLU A 195 -17.05 -26.76 7.11
CA GLU A 195 -17.84 -26.05 6.11
C GLU A 195 -17.22 -24.66 5.83
N ASP A 196 -17.09 -24.32 4.55
CA ASP A 196 -16.66 -22.98 4.14
C ASP A 196 -17.81 -21.99 4.30
N ILE A 197 -17.72 -21.14 5.33
CA ILE A 197 -18.72 -20.13 5.67
C ILE A 197 -18.36 -18.74 5.10
N ALA A 198 -17.30 -18.64 4.30
CA ALA A 198 -16.80 -17.36 3.82
C ALA A 198 -17.77 -16.67 2.85
N ILE A 199 -17.88 -15.36 3.00
CA ILE A 199 -18.40 -14.47 1.96
C ILE A 199 -17.26 -14.16 1.01
N ASN A 200 -17.34 -14.71 -0.20
CA ASN A 200 -16.39 -14.45 -1.28
C ASN A 200 -16.78 -13.18 -2.05
N MET A 201 -15.78 -12.36 -2.38
CA MET A 201 -15.93 -11.11 -3.12
C MET A 201 -14.71 -10.92 -4.01
N ILE A 202 -14.91 -10.52 -5.26
CA ILE A 202 -13.83 -9.97 -6.08
C ILE A 202 -13.80 -8.45 -5.92
N TYR A 203 -12.65 -7.92 -5.52
CA TYR A 203 -12.40 -6.48 -5.46
C TYR A 203 -11.17 -6.17 -6.31
N ALA A 204 -11.28 -5.28 -7.30
CA ALA A 204 -10.14 -4.89 -8.14
C ALA A 204 -9.44 -6.11 -8.80
N ASN A 205 -10.23 -7.11 -9.24
CA ASN A 205 -9.81 -8.43 -9.78
C ASN A 205 -9.08 -9.38 -8.79
N ARG A 206 -9.12 -9.07 -7.49
CA ARG A 206 -8.55 -9.89 -6.44
C ARG A 206 -9.63 -10.51 -5.56
N LEU A 207 -9.55 -11.82 -5.32
CA LEU A 207 -10.40 -12.55 -4.39
C LEU A 207 -10.13 -12.11 -2.94
N VAL A 208 -11.20 -11.74 -2.25
CA VAL A 208 -11.24 -11.41 -0.83
C VAL A 208 -12.30 -12.29 -0.17
N ARG A 209 -11.93 -12.92 0.95
CA ARG A 209 -12.83 -13.78 1.74
C ARG A 209 -13.04 -13.20 3.13
N LEU A 210 -14.30 -13.07 3.53
CA LEU A 210 -14.73 -12.36 4.75
C LEU A 210 -15.73 -13.21 5.53
N CYS A 211 -15.72 -13.13 6.87
CA CYS A 211 -16.67 -13.88 7.69
C CYS A 211 -18.09 -13.26 7.71
N CYS A 212 -18.23 -11.95 7.47
CA CYS A 212 -19.52 -11.27 7.61
C CYS A 212 -19.63 -9.97 6.79
N ASN A 213 -20.87 -9.46 6.67
CA ASN A 213 -21.15 -8.19 5.98
C ASN A 213 -20.52 -6.96 6.67
N MET A 214 -20.31 -7.00 7.99
CA MET A 214 -19.60 -5.93 8.69
C MET A 214 -18.13 -5.85 8.25
N CYS A 215 -17.47 -7.00 8.09
CA CYS A 215 -16.13 -7.04 7.52
C CYS A 215 -16.08 -6.54 6.08
N LYS A 216 -17.15 -6.70 5.29
CA LYS A 216 -17.24 -6.12 3.94
C LYS A 216 -17.28 -4.59 3.98
N THR A 217 -18.00 -4.03 4.95
CA THR A 217 -18.03 -2.57 5.17
C THR A 217 -16.68 -2.06 5.64
N GLU A 218 -16.03 -2.77 6.56
CA GLU A 218 -14.70 -2.40 7.08
C GLU A 218 -13.63 -2.48 5.99
N PHE A 219 -13.63 -3.56 5.20
CA PHE A 219 -12.73 -3.74 4.07
C PHE A 219 -12.76 -2.53 3.11
N LYS A 220 -13.95 -1.98 2.85
CA LYS A 220 -14.10 -0.83 1.92
C LYS A 220 -13.52 0.48 2.43
N LYS A 221 -13.20 0.60 3.72
CA LYS A 221 -12.56 1.80 4.29
C LYS A 221 -11.10 1.89 3.88
N ASP A 222 -10.41 0.75 3.82
CA ASP A 222 -9.02 0.65 3.38
C ASP A 222 -8.74 -0.67 2.62
N PRO A 223 -9.29 -0.80 1.40
CA PRO A 223 -9.13 -2.02 0.62
C PRO A 223 -7.67 -2.29 0.26
N GLY A 224 -6.83 -1.25 0.17
CA GLY A 224 -5.42 -1.36 -0.19
C GLY A 224 -4.61 -2.08 0.88
N ALA A 225 -4.76 -1.68 2.14
CA ALA A 225 -4.07 -2.33 3.25
C ALA A 225 -4.44 -3.82 3.38
N TYR A 226 -5.72 -4.15 3.23
CA TYR A 226 -6.16 -5.55 3.30
C TYR A 226 -5.69 -6.39 2.11
N ILE A 227 -5.69 -5.83 0.90
CA ILE A 227 -5.13 -6.51 -0.29
C ILE A 227 -3.63 -6.72 -0.13
N ALA A 228 -2.88 -5.70 0.31
CA ALA A 228 -1.44 -5.84 0.55
C ALA A 228 -1.12 -6.91 1.60
N LYS A 229 -1.91 -6.98 2.67
CA LYS A 229 -1.80 -8.05 3.68
C LYS A 229 -2.06 -9.43 3.09
N LEU A 230 -3.10 -9.58 2.27
CA LEU A 230 -3.42 -10.85 1.60
C LEU A 230 -2.34 -11.27 0.61
N ASP A 231 -1.85 -10.35 -0.20
CA ASP A 231 -0.83 -10.63 -1.21
C ASP A 231 0.50 -10.96 -0.56
N LYS A 232 0.87 -10.28 0.53
CA LYS A 232 2.02 -10.68 1.34
C LYS A 232 1.87 -12.11 1.88
N ALA A 233 0.71 -12.46 2.42
CA ALA A 233 0.47 -13.82 2.94
C ALA A 233 0.55 -14.87 1.82
N ALA A 234 0.00 -14.57 0.64
CA ALA A 234 0.09 -15.44 -0.55
C ALA A 234 1.52 -15.63 -1.03
N ALA A 235 2.30 -14.54 -1.11
CA ALA A 235 3.70 -14.61 -1.48
C ALA A 235 4.51 -15.42 -0.46
N ASP A 236 4.33 -15.16 0.83
CA ASP A 236 5.07 -15.85 1.88
C ASP A 236 4.77 -17.36 1.91
N ALA A 237 3.50 -17.76 1.72
CA ALA A 237 3.11 -19.17 1.63
C ALA A 237 3.71 -19.87 0.41
N GLN A 238 3.77 -19.19 -0.74
CA GLN A 238 4.23 -19.80 -2.00
C GLN A 238 5.74 -19.77 -2.18
N ARG A 239 6.47 -18.86 -1.52
CA ARG A 239 7.91 -18.69 -1.73
C ARG A 239 8.73 -19.91 -1.28
N VAL A 240 8.24 -20.65 -0.28
CA VAL A 240 8.92 -21.82 0.29
C VAL A 240 9.05 -22.94 -0.74
N ASP A 241 7.95 -23.26 -1.42
CA ASP A 241 7.86 -24.39 -2.35
C ASP A 241 7.76 -23.94 -3.82
N TYR A 242 8.26 -22.74 -4.12
CA TYR A 242 8.09 -22.12 -5.44
C TYR A 242 8.61 -23.03 -6.57
N PRO A 243 7.80 -23.34 -7.61
CA PRO A 243 8.04 -24.47 -8.51
C PRO A 243 9.06 -24.17 -9.61
N LEU A 244 9.48 -22.90 -9.77
CA LEU A 244 10.37 -22.47 -10.84
C LEU A 244 11.74 -22.05 -10.29
N ASP A 245 12.80 -22.64 -10.84
CA ASP A 245 14.19 -22.19 -10.69
C ASP A 245 14.56 -21.07 -11.69
N LYS A 246 13.62 -20.75 -12.59
CA LYS A 246 13.73 -19.75 -13.64
C LYS A 246 12.81 -18.58 -13.38
N CYS A 247 13.21 -17.41 -13.90
CA CYS A 247 12.34 -16.26 -14.03
C CYS A 247 11.12 -16.62 -14.91
N MET A 248 9.96 -16.05 -14.60
CA MET A 248 8.71 -16.31 -15.33
C MET A 248 8.83 -16.06 -16.84
N ILE A 249 9.67 -15.10 -17.27
CA ILE A 249 9.89 -14.81 -18.69
C ILE A 249 11.14 -15.46 -19.29
N GLY A 250 11.86 -16.27 -18.50
CA GLY A 250 13.09 -16.97 -18.89
C GLY A 250 14.36 -16.44 -18.21
N GLY A 251 15.40 -17.27 -18.20
CA GLY A 251 16.65 -17.03 -17.46
C GLY A 251 16.61 -17.60 -16.03
N LYS A 252 17.78 -17.75 -15.40
CA LYS A 252 17.90 -18.32 -14.06
C LYS A 252 17.46 -17.31 -12.99
N LEU A 253 16.58 -17.73 -12.08
CA LEU A 253 16.16 -16.89 -10.96
C LEU A 253 17.36 -16.62 -10.03
N GLY A 254 17.49 -15.39 -9.54
CA GLY A 254 18.63 -14.96 -8.72
C GLY A 254 19.90 -14.57 -9.49
N SER A 255 19.95 -14.74 -10.82
CA SER A 255 21.12 -14.35 -11.62
C SER A 255 21.38 -12.84 -11.69
N MET A 256 20.39 -12.02 -11.32
CA MET A 256 20.44 -10.55 -11.33
C MET A 256 20.27 -9.95 -9.94
N GLY A 257 20.59 -10.72 -8.88
CA GLY A 257 20.40 -10.32 -7.49
C GLY A 257 19.11 -10.88 -6.89
N GLU A 258 18.56 -10.20 -5.89
CA GLU A 258 17.32 -10.61 -5.25
C GLU A 258 16.17 -10.58 -6.28
N PRO A 259 15.41 -11.70 -6.45
CA PRO A 259 14.30 -11.74 -7.38
C PRO A 259 13.25 -10.69 -7.08
N SER A 260 12.81 -9.94 -8.09
CA SER A 260 11.62 -9.09 -7.97
C SER A 260 10.36 -9.94 -8.07
N GLU A 261 9.30 -9.53 -7.39
CA GLU A 261 8.10 -10.35 -7.21
C GLU A 261 6.83 -9.52 -7.35
N ILE A 262 5.77 -10.16 -7.84
CA ILE A 262 4.40 -9.64 -7.81
C ILE A 262 3.44 -10.74 -7.39
N VAL A 263 2.25 -10.36 -6.93
CA VAL A 263 1.15 -11.29 -6.72
C VAL A 263 0.02 -10.95 -7.68
N LEU A 264 -0.38 -11.94 -8.49
CA LEU A 264 -1.49 -11.81 -9.44
C LEU A 264 -2.51 -12.90 -9.16
N ALA A 265 -3.76 -12.51 -8.90
CA ALA A 265 -4.84 -13.46 -8.66
C ALA A 265 -4.47 -14.51 -7.59
N GLY A 266 -3.83 -14.05 -6.50
CA GLY A 266 -3.37 -14.89 -5.40
C GLY A 266 -2.10 -15.70 -5.65
N ARG A 267 -1.48 -15.64 -6.84
CA ARG A 267 -0.26 -16.40 -7.18
C ARG A 267 0.98 -15.52 -7.14
N LEU A 268 2.04 -16.02 -6.51
CA LEU A 268 3.36 -15.39 -6.52
C LEU A 268 4.02 -15.58 -7.89
N VAL A 269 4.41 -14.49 -8.54
CA VAL A 269 5.20 -14.52 -9.78
C VAL A 269 6.56 -13.89 -9.50
N ARG A 270 7.63 -14.61 -9.81
CA ARG A 270 9.00 -14.17 -9.54
C ARG A 270 9.77 -13.91 -10.83
N PHE A 271 10.59 -12.87 -10.80
CA PHE A 271 11.40 -12.43 -11.93
C PHE A 271 12.86 -12.27 -11.56
N CYS A 272 13.74 -12.32 -12.56
CA CYS A 272 15.12 -11.92 -12.36
C CYS A 272 15.27 -10.40 -12.13
N CYS A 273 14.39 -9.58 -12.72
CA CYS A 273 14.38 -8.13 -12.52
C CYS A 273 12.97 -7.53 -12.78
N PRO A 274 12.71 -6.30 -12.30
CA PRO A 274 11.38 -5.66 -12.43
C PRO A 274 10.93 -5.41 -13.87
N MET A 275 11.86 -5.30 -14.83
CA MET A 275 11.53 -5.04 -16.24
C MET A 275 10.71 -6.17 -16.90
N CYS A 276 10.62 -7.34 -16.27
CA CYS A 276 9.86 -8.48 -16.76
C CYS A 276 8.37 -8.40 -16.45
N GLU A 277 7.98 -7.66 -15.40
CA GLU A 277 6.60 -7.55 -14.92
C GLU A 277 5.63 -7.05 -16.03
N PRO A 278 5.92 -5.99 -16.79
CA PRO A 278 5.00 -5.50 -17.81
C PRO A 278 4.61 -6.55 -18.85
N LYS A 279 5.52 -7.48 -19.17
CA LYS A 279 5.25 -8.58 -20.11
C LYS A 279 4.26 -9.58 -19.53
N VAL A 280 4.33 -9.87 -18.22
CA VAL A 280 3.35 -10.72 -17.54
C VAL A 280 2.01 -10.01 -17.41
N ILE A 281 2.01 -8.73 -17.07
CA ILE A 281 0.78 -7.91 -17.01
C ILE A 281 0.11 -7.82 -18.39
N ALA A 282 0.87 -7.82 -19.49
CA ALA A 282 0.30 -7.79 -20.83
C ALA A 282 -0.47 -9.08 -21.20
N ASP A 283 -0.08 -10.24 -20.68
CA ASP A 283 -0.72 -11.53 -20.97
C ASP A 283 -0.79 -12.44 -19.73
N PRO A 284 -1.53 -12.04 -18.68
CA PRO A 284 -1.46 -12.68 -17.38
C PRO A 284 -2.00 -14.11 -17.42
N ALA A 285 -3.06 -14.37 -18.20
CA ALA A 285 -3.66 -15.70 -18.33
C ALA A 285 -2.63 -16.74 -18.82
N LYS A 286 -1.81 -16.38 -19.80
CA LYS A 286 -0.76 -17.26 -20.31
C LYS A 286 0.29 -17.58 -19.26
N TYR A 287 0.86 -16.57 -18.59
CA TYR A 287 1.95 -16.81 -17.63
C TYR A 287 1.45 -17.47 -16.35
N LEU A 288 0.24 -17.13 -15.89
CA LEU A 288 -0.39 -17.85 -14.77
C LEU A 288 -0.69 -19.30 -15.15
N GLY A 289 -1.15 -19.58 -16.36
CA GLY A 289 -1.31 -20.96 -16.85
C GLY A 289 0.00 -21.74 -16.87
N GLN A 290 1.11 -21.11 -17.26
CA GLN A 290 2.45 -21.72 -17.20
C GLN A 290 2.91 -21.97 -15.75
N LEU A 291 2.66 -21.02 -14.85
CA LEU A 291 3.00 -21.15 -13.43
C LEU A 291 2.19 -22.27 -12.76
N ASP A 292 0.89 -22.34 -13.04
CA ASP A 292 0.01 -23.38 -12.52
C ASP A 292 0.43 -24.76 -13.01
N GLU A 293 0.85 -24.87 -14.27
CA GLU A 293 1.41 -26.10 -14.82
C GLU A 293 2.74 -26.48 -14.13
N ALA A 294 3.58 -25.50 -13.80
CA ALA A 294 4.80 -25.77 -13.04
C ALA A 294 4.49 -26.29 -11.63
N TRP A 295 3.50 -25.72 -10.93
CA TRP A 295 3.03 -26.22 -9.64
C TRP A 295 2.51 -27.65 -9.72
N LYS A 296 1.71 -27.98 -10.74
CA LYS A 296 1.23 -29.36 -10.95
C LYS A 296 2.36 -30.36 -11.16
N ASN A 297 3.39 -29.96 -11.91
CA ASN A 297 4.54 -30.83 -12.19
C ASN A 297 5.52 -30.94 -11.02
N ALA A 298 5.51 -29.97 -10.09
CA ALA A 298 6.31 -29.99 -8.87
C ALA A 298 5.65 -30.75 -7.71
N ALA A 299 4.35 -31.06 -7.82
CA ALA A 299 3.65 -31.85 -6.82
C ALA A 299 4.22 -33.29 -6.76
N PRO A 300 4.50 -33.83 -5.55
CA PRO A 300 5.13 -35.14 -5.37
C PRO A 300 4.24 -36.33 -5.77
#